data_AF-A0A838QI63-F1
#
_entry.id   AF-A0A838QI63-F1
#
_cell.length_a   1.000
_cell.length_b   1.000
_cell.length_c   1.000
_cell.angle_alpha   90.00
_cell.angle_beta   90.00
_cell.angle_gamma   90.00
#
_symmetry.space_group_name_H-M   'P 1'
#
loop_
_entity.id
_entity.type
_entity.pdbx_description
1 polymer ?
#
loop_
_entity_poly.entity_id
_entity_poly.type
_entity_poly.pdbx_seq_one_letter_code
_entity_poly.pdbx_strand_id
1 'polypeptide(L)'
;MGIVGVIAADSDPLLGLVSLVAPVIVSGNTVIALASETEPYPAIVLGEMLATSDLPGGVVNLLTGFRRELIPTFSTHTHIRGVSAVVGVEDRKELGVGAADSVKRVRTRKAEEKINWYSEKAEGVYDIKDFIEFKTTWHPIGV
;
A
#
# COMPACT_ATOMS: atom_id res chain seq x y z
N MET A 1 1.00 4.86 -11.35
CA MET A 1 -0.03 3.80 -11.41
C MET A 1 -1.42 4.38 -11.15
N GLY A 2 -1.63 5.09 -10.03
CA GLY A 2 -2.92 5.67 -9.64
C GLY A 2 -3.12 5.59 -8.13
N ILE A 3 -4.32 5.18 -7.70
CA ILE A 3 -4.66 4.96 -6.29
C ILE A 3 -4.20 3.55 -5.88
N VAL A 4 -3.48 3.44 -4.77
CA VAL A 4 -3.01 2.17 -4.21
C VAL A 4 -3.64 1.93 -2.83
N GLY A 5 -4.18 0.74 -2.63
CA GLY A 5 -4.60 0.27 -1.32
C GLY A 5 -3.41 -0.30 -0.54
N VAL A 6 -3.21 0.11 0.70
CA VAL A 6 -2.24 -0.48 1.63
C VAL A 6 -2.97 -1.14 2.78
N ILE A 7 -2.56 -2.35 3.15
CA ILE A 7 -3.03 -3.01 4.37
C ILE A 7 -1.79 -3.32 5.22
N ALA A 8 -1.65 -2.60 6.33
CA ALA A 8 -0.46 -2.66 7.18
C ALA A 8 -0.37 -3.99 7.94
N ALA A 9 0.82 -4.31 8.45
CA ALA A 9 0.99 -5.40 9.40
C ALA A 9 0.44 -4.99 10.78
N ASP A 10 -0.01 -5.96 11.57
CA ASP A 10 -0.32 -5.69 12.99
C ASP A 10 0.96 -5.58 13.83
N SER A 11 2.04 -6.25 13.42
CA SER A 11 3.39 -6.11 14.01
C SER A 11 4.09 -4.83 13.52
N ASP A 12 4.80 -4.16 14.42
CA ASP A 12 5.52 -2.91 14.14
C ASP A 12 4.59 -1.87 13.46
N PRO A 13 3.45 -1.53 14.09
CA PRO A 13 2.32 -0.86 13.43
C PRO A 13 2.66 0.47 12.76
N LEU A 14 3.65 1.22 13.28
CA LEU A 14 4.12 2.44 12.65
C LEU A 14 5.11 2.14 11.51
N LEU A 15 6.18 1.40 11.81
CA LEU A 15 7.25 1.17 10.84
C LEU A 15 6.75 0.35 9.65
N GLY A 16 5.99 -0.72 9.89
CA GLY A 16 5.37 -1.51 8.83
C GLY A 16 4.41 -0.69 7.96
N LEU A 17 3.62 0.21 8.55
CA LEU A 17 2.78 1.15 7.80
C LEU A 17 3.62 2.07 6.91
N VAL A 18 4.62 2.74 7.49
CA VAL A 18 5.48 3.69 6.77
C VAL A 18 6.27 2.98 5.66
N SER A 19 6.82 1.80 5.92
CA SER A 19 7.55 1.00 4.93
C SER A 19 6.69 0.60 3.74
N LEU A 20 5.37 0.45 3.90
CA LEU A 20 4.44 0.17 2.81
C LEU A 20 3.95 1.44 2.10
N VAL A 21 3.74 2.53 2.84
CA VAL A 21 3.21 3.80 2.30
C VAL A 21 4.29 4.60 1.55
N ALA A 22 5.49 4.68 2.09
CA ALA A 22 6.60 5.46 1.51
C ALA A 22 6.87 5.12 0.02
N PRO A 23 7.05 3.85 -0.40
CA PRO A 23 7.33 3.54 -1.80
C PRO A 23 6.16 3.88 -2.74
N VAL A 24 4.92 3.91 -2.23
CA VAL A 24 3.73 4.30 -3.00
C VAL A 24 3.74 5.79 -3.29
N ILE A 25 3.92 6.63 -2.27
CA ILE A 25 3.84 8.08 -2.46
C ILE A 25 5.08 8.64 -3.17
N VAL A 26 6.27 8.07 -2.93
CA VAL A 26 7.52 8.44 -3.62
C VAL A 26 7.43 8.19 -5.14
N SER A 27 6.65 7.20 -5.57
CA SER A 27 6.40 6.94 -6.99
C SER A 27 5.29 7.81 -7.60
N GLY A 28 4.79 8.80 -6.86
CA GLY A 28 3.76 9.75 -7.33
C GLY A 28 2.33 9.19 -7.30
N ASN A 29 2.07 8.14 -6.51
CA ASN A 29 0.74 7.58 -6.32
C ASN A 29 0.07 8.14 -5.06
N THR A 30 -1.24 7.98 -4.96
CA THR A 30 -1.99 8.23 -3.72
C THR A 30 -2.29 6.92 -3.00
N VAL A 31 -2.41 6.97 -1.67
CA VAL A 31 -2.63 5.79 -0.84
C VAL A 31 -3.91 5.89 -0.04
N ILE A 32 -4.61 4.76 0.04
CA ILE A 32 -5.63 4.48 1.05
C ILE A 32 -5.05 3.36 1.90
N ALA A 33 -4.61 3.68 3.13
CA ALA A 33 -3.93 2.73 4.00
C ALA A 33 -4.84 2.33 5.16
N LEU A 34 -5.15 1.04 5.24
CA LEU A 34 -5.72 0.41 6.40
C LEU A 34 -4.61 0.11 7.41
N ALA A 35 -4.69 0.77 8.57
CA ALA A 35 -3.74 0.63 9.67
C ALA A 35 -3.83 -0.76 10.33
N SER A 36 -2.94 -1.01 11.28
CA SER A 36 -3.03 -2.16 12.19
C SER A 36 -4.42 -2.21 12.84
N GLU A 37 -5.05 -3.38 12.82
CA GLU A 37 -6.39 -3.59 13.41
C GLU A 37 -6.29 -3.60 14.94
N THR A 38 -5.19 -4.15 15.47
CA THR A 38 -4.98 -4.30 16.92
C THR A 38 -4.33 -3.07 17.55
N GLU A 39 -3.46 -2.37 16.81
CA GLU A 39 -2.66 -1.23 17.29
C GLU A 39 -2.77 -0.03 16.34
N PRO A 40 -3.97 0.60 16.20
CA PRO A 40 -4.19 1.69 15.24
C PRO A 40 -3.61 3.05 15.67
N TYR A 41 -3.32 3.23 16.96
CA TYR A 41 -2.93 4.55 17.52
C TYR A 41 -1.73 5.20 16.83
N PRO A 42 -0.63 4.50 16.51
CA PRO A 42 0.50 5.11 15.82
C PRO A 42 0.15 5.66 14.44
N ALA A 43 -0.79 5.04 13.73
CA ALA A 43 -1.27 5.55 12.45
C ALA A 43 -2.06 6.86 12.63
N ILE A 44 -2.87 6.96 13.68
CA ILE A 44 -3.62 8.19 13.99
C ILE A 44 -2.65 9.36 14.24
N VAL A 45 -1.62 9.13 15.06
CA VAL A 45 -0.59 10.15 15.34
C VAL A 45 0.20 10.51 14.07
N LEU A 46 0.52 9.53 13.21
CA LEU A 46 1.12 9.81 11.91
C LEU A 46 0.21 10.70 11.05
N GLY A 47 -1.11 10.51 11.10
CA GLY A 47 -2.07 11.36 10.41
C GLY A 47 -1.96 12.84 10.80
N GLU A 48 -1.78 13.13 12.09
CA GLU A 48 -1.55 14.50 12.57
C GLU A 48 -0.24 15.08 12.02
N MET A 49 0.83 14.29 12.05
CA MET A 49 2.13 14.69 11.51
C MET A 49 2.04 15.01 10.01
N LEU A 50 1.38 14.14 9.23
CA LEU A 50 1.18 14.35 7.79
C LEU A 50 0.33 15.59 7.48
N ALA A 51 -0.68 15.88 8.31
CA ALA A 51 -1.49 17.09 8.17
C ALA A 51 -0.68 18.38 8.39
N THR A 52 0.42 18.30 9.17
CA THR A 52 1.33 19.43 9.44
C THR A 52 2.58 19.46 8.54
N SER A 53 2.77 18.46 7.67
CA SER A 53 3.99 18.30 6.86
C SER A 53 3.88 18.82 5.42
N ASP A 54 2.93 19.72 5.15
CA ASP A 54 2.60 20.23 3.81
C ASP A 54 2.24 19.13 2.79
N LEU A 55 1.84 17.94 3.25
CA LEU A 55 1.39 16.88 2.37
C LEU A 55 0.05 17.28 1.72
N PRO A 56 -0.08 17.29 0.38
CA PRO A 56 -1.33 17.65 -0.26
C PRO A 56 -2.47 16.73 0.18
N GLY A 57 -3.65 17.32 0.40
CA GLY A 57 -4.85 16.59 0.80
C GLY A 57 -5.17 15.45 -0.17
N GLY A 58 -5.46 14.26 0.40
CA GLY A 58 -5.80 13.06 -0.37
C GLY A 58 -4.62 12.22 -0.85
N VAL A 59 -3.36 12.65 -0.64
CA VAL A 59 -2.19 11.82 -0.99
C VAL A 59 -2.06 10.61 -0.07
N VAL A 60 -2.26 10.79 1.23
CA VAL A 60 -2.34 9.70 2.21
C VAL A 60 -3.67 9.77 2.93
N ASN A 61 -4.45 8.69 2.85
CA ASN A 61 -5.73 8.54 3.52
C ASN A 61 -5.62 7.34 4.46
N LEU A 62 -5.80 7.55 5.76
CA LEU A 62 -5.66 6.51 6.77
C LEU A 62 -7.04 6.01 7.19
N LEU A 63 -7.21 4.70 7.22
CA LEU A 63 -8.40 4.00 7.70
C LEU A 63 -8.03 3.14 8.91
N THR A 64 -8.90 3.12 9.89
CA THR A 64 -8.90 2.17 11.01
C THR A 64 -10.20 1.40 10.99
N GLY A 65 -10.21 0.17 11.51
CA GLY A 65 -11.40 -0.67 11.53
C GLY A 65 -11.07 -2.14 11.30
N PHE A 66 -12.12 -2.95 11.14
CA PHE A 66 -11.97 -4.40 10.98
C PHE A 66 -11.60 -4.76 9.54
N ARG A 67 -10.51 -5.50 9.36
CA ARG A 67 -10.02 -5.99 8.06
C ARG A 67 -11.08 -6.78 7.33
N ARG A 68 -11.82 -7.65 8.04
CA ARG A 68 -12.90 -8.47 7.46
C ARG A 68 -14.01 -7.66 6.76
N GLU A 69 -14.19 -6.39 7.13
CA GLU A 69 -15.20 -5.51 6.56
C GLU A 69 -14.64 -4.68 5.39
N LEU A 70 -13.35 -4.39 5.41
CA LEU A 70 -12.71 -3.47 4.46
C LEU A 70 -11.98 -4.19 3.33
N ILE A 71 -11.38 -5.35 3.57
CA ILE A 71 -10.66 -6.15 2.55
C ILE A 71 -11.50 -6.44 1.29
N PRO A 72 -12.80 -6.82 1.40
CA PRO A 72 -13.63 -7.01 0.20
C PRO A 72 -13.73 -5.77 -0.69
N THR A 73 -13.69 -4.58 -0.08
CA THR A 73 -13.70 -3.31 -0.81
C THR A 73 -12.36 -3.04 -1.46
N PHE A 74 -11.25 -3.27 -0.74
CA PHE A 74 -9.90 -3.13 -1.31
C PHE A 74 -9.68 -4.07 -2.50
N SER A 75 -10.22 -5.29 -2.43
CA SER A 75 -10.12 -6.28 -3.51
C SER A 75 -10.91 -5.85 -4.74
N THR A 76 -12.20 -5.50 -4.59
CA THR A 76 -13.12 -5.30 -5.73
C THR A 76 -13.20 -3.87 -6.27
N HIS A 77 -12.87 -2.84 -5.49
CA HIS A 77 -13.11 -1.45 -5.91
C HIS A 77 -12.29 -1.06 -7.14
N THR A 78 -12.94 -0.73 -8.26
CA THR A 78 -12.33 -0.61 -9.59
C THR A 78 -11.34 0.56 -9.75
N HIS A 79 -11.46 1.60 -8.93
CA HIS A 79 -10.51 2.73 -8.95
C HIS A 79 -9.20 2.46 -8.22
N ILE A 80 -9.12 1.43 -7.36
CA ILE A 80 -7.87 1.01 -6.74
C ILE A 80 -7.07 0.23 -7.80
N ARG A 81 -5.94 0.79 -8.24
CA ARG A 81 -5.11 0.23 -9.32
C ARG A 81 -4.07 -0.78 -8.85
N GLY A 82 -3.76 -0.76 -7.56
CA GLY A 82 -2.92 -1.78 -6.95
C GLY A 82 -3.18 -1.91 -5.44
N VAL A 83 -2.76 -3.05 -4.89
CA VAL A 83 -2.84 -3.35 -3.45
C VAL A 83 -1.48 -3.84 -2.97
N SER A 84 -0.98 -3.28 -1.87
CA SER A 84 0.19 -3.74 -1.13
C SER A 84 -0.22 -4.12 0.29
N ALA A 85 -0.21 -5.40 0.63
CA ALA A 85 -0.85 -5.90 1.83
C ALA A 85 0.04 -6.84 2.64
N VAL A 86 0.01 -6.73 3.96
CA VAL A 86 0.51 -7.76 4.89
C VAL A 86 -0.70 -8.44 5.50
N VAL A 87 -1.05 -9.61 4.96
CA VAL A 87 -2.30 -10.30 5.30
C VAL A 87 -2.13 -11.82 5.26
N GLY A 88 -3.07 -12.53 5.89
CA GLY A 88 -3.05 -13.99 6.00
C GLY A 88 -3.44 -14.72 4.72
N VAL A 89 -3.35 -16.04 4.71
CA VAL A 89 -3.67 -16.89 3.54
C VAL A 89 -5.04 -16.58 2.93
N GLU A 90 -6.09 -16.52 3.74
CA GLU A 90 -7.48 -16.31 3.27
C GLU A 90 -7.65 -14.93 2.64
N ASP A 91 -7.18 -13.89 3.31
CA ASP A 91 -7.22 -12.52 2.81
C ASP A 91 -6.40 -12.36 1.52
N ARG A 92 -5.25 -13.03 1.39
CA ARG A 92 -4.46 -13.03 0.15
C ARG A 92 -5.25 -13.65 -1.00
N LYS A 93 -5.96 -14.74 -0.74
CA LYS A 93 -6.83 -15.39 -1.72
C LYS A 93 -7.97 -14.46 -2.12
N GLU A 94 -8.63 -13.83 -1.16
CA GLU A 94 -9.72 -12.89 -1.42
C GLU A 94 -9.26 -11.68 -2.24
N LEU A 95 -8.16 -11.04 -1.84
CA LEU A 95 -7.55 -9.95 -2.60
C LEU A 95 -7.20 -10.38 -4.03
N GLY A 96 -6.65 -11.58 -4.20
CA GLY A 96 -6.30 -12.12 -5.52
C GLY A 96 -7.54 -12.35 -6.41
N VAL A 97 -8.61 -12.93 -5.86
CA VAL A 97 -9.84 -13.19 -6.60
C VAL A 97 -10.57 -11.88 -6.93
N GLY A 98 -10.79 -10.99 -5.96
CA GLY A 98 -11.50 -9.73 -6.19
C GLY A 98 -10.73 -8.77 -7.10
N ALA A 99 -9.39 -8.84 -7.10
CA ALA A 99 -8.56 -8.07 -8.01
C ALA A 99 -8.69 -8.49 -9.48
N ALA A 100 -9.12 -9.72 -9.75
CA ALA A 100 -9.16 -10.28 -11.10
C ALA A 100 -10.09 -9.48 -12.03
N ASP A 101 -11.24 -9.02 -11.52
CA ASP A 101 -12.24 -8.29 -12.30
C ASP A 101 -11.73 -6.95 -12.85
N SER A 102 -10.78 -6.32 -12.14
CA SER A 102 -10.18 -5.04 -12.54
C SER A 102 -8.72 -5.16 -12.95
N VAL A 103 -8.17 -6.38 -12.95
CA VAL A 103 -6.78 -6.70 -13.26
C VAL A 103 -5.79 -5.81 -12.49
N LYS A 104 -6.12 -5.46 -11.24
CA LYS A 104 -5.26 -4.59 -10.41
C LYS A 104 -4.04 -5.37 -9.93
N ARG A 105 -2.92 -4.66 -9.75
CA ARG A 105 -1.67 -5.28 -9.26
C ARG A 105 -1.80 -5.62 -7.78
N VAL A 106 -1.64 -6.88 -7.40
CA VAL A 106 -1.68 -7.31 -5.99
C VAL A 106 -0.30 -7.77 -5.54
N ARG A 107 0.24 -7.11 -4.52
CA ARG A 107 1.48 -7.47 -3.83
C ARG A 107 1.17 -7.79 -2.38
N THR A 108 1.47 -9.01 -1.98
CA THR A 108 1.18 -9.48 -0.62
C THR A 108 2.44 -10.00 0.06
N ARG A 109 2.64 -9.60 1.31
CA ARG A 109 3.58 -10.21 2.25
C ARG A 109 2.76 -11.08 3.20
N LYS A 110 3.33 -12.22 3.61
CA LYS A 110 2.64 -13.19 4.46
C LYS A 110 2.64 -12.69 5.90
N ALA A 111 1.46 -12.51 6.49
CA ALA A 111 1.35 -12.14 7.91
C ALA A 111 1.90 -13.22 8.85
N GLU A 112 1.94 -14.48 8.38
CA GLU A 112 2.45 -15.61 9.15
C GLU A 112 3.99 -15.62 9.25
N GLU A 113 4.68 -14.87 8.39
CA GLU A 113 6.14 -14.78 8.40
C GLU A 113 6.59 -13.55 9.18
N LYS A 114 7.63 -13.68 10.01
CA LYS A 114 8.20 -12.53 10.71
C LYS A 114 8.87 -11.60 9.70
N ILE A 115 8.27 -10.43 9.49
CA ILE A 115 8.83 -9.38 8.65
C ILE A 115 9.77 -8.53 9.52
N ASN A 116 11.05 -8.50 9.18
CA ASN A 116 11.99 -7.62 9.86
C ASN A 116 12.10 -6.29 9.12
N TRP A 117 11.27 -5.32 9.52
CA TRP A 117 11.26 -3.97 8.98
C TRP A 117 12.51 -3.15 9.30
N TYR A 118 13.31 -3.58 10.28
CA TYR A 118 14.57 -2.94 10.68
C TYR A 118 15.79 -3.47 9.92
N SER A 119 15.58 -4.38 8.96
CA SER A 119 16.69 -4.91 8.16
C SER A 119 17.03 -3.99 6.99
N GLU A 120 18.30 -3.96 6.56
CA GLU A 120 18.73 -3.22 5.36
C GLU A 120 17.93 -3.60 4.10
N LYS A 121 17.39 -4.83 4.06
CA LYS A 121 16.53 -5.27 2.96
C LYS A 121 15.23 -4.48 2.88
N ALA A 122 14.70 -4.03 4.02
CA ALA A 122 13.48 -3.22 4.11
C ALA A 122 13.73 -1.73 3.79
N GLU A 123 14.99 -1.31 3.67
CA GLU A 123 15.39 0.07 3.31
C GLU A 123 15.61 0.25 1.79
N GLY A 124 15.50 -0.85 1.02
CA GLY A 124 15.78 -0.84 -0.41
C GLY A 124 14.75 -0.05 -1.22
N VAL A 125 15.23 0.69 -2.22
CA VAL A 125 14.38 1.42 -3.19
C VAL A 125 13.58 0.50 -4.13
N TYR A 126 13.79 -0.81 -4.07
CA TYR A 126 13.21 -1.77 -5.00
C TYR A 126 11.71 -1.89 -4.86
N ASP A 127 11.16 -1.67 -3.66
CA ASP A 127 9.71 -1.68 -3.41
C ASP A 127 8.99 -0.55 -4.18
N ILE A 128 9.69 0.52 -4.58
CA ILE A 128 9.14 1.58 -5.44
C ILE A 128 8.77 1.02 -6.83
N LYS A 129 9.53 0.02 -7.33
CA LYS A 129 9.31 -0.55 -8.67
C LYS A 129 7.94 -1.22 -8.80
N ASP A 130 7.37 -1.70 -7.70
CA ASP A 130 6.03 -2.27 -7.70
C ASP A 130 4.93 -1.25 -7.93
N PHE A 131 5.22 0.06 -7.83
CA PHE A 131 4.24 1.13 -7.92
C PHE A 131 4.42 2.07 -9.12
N ILE A 132 5.38 1.77 -10.00
CA ILE A 132 5.58 2.48 -11.26
C ILE A 132 4.97 1.71 -12.44
N GLU A 133 4.72 2.42 -13.53
CA GLU A 133 4.34 1.85 -14.82
C GLU A 133 5.25 2.43 -15.91
N PHE A 134 5.72 1.57 -16.81
CA PHE A 134 6.55 2.01 -17.93
C PHE A 134 5.68 2.43 -19.09
N LYS A 135 5.82 3.70 -19.50
CA LYS A 135 5.23 4.21 -20.74
C LYS A 135 6.33 4.50 -21.75
N THR A 136 6.58 3.54 -22.63
CA THR A 136 7.54 3.72 -23.73
C THR A 136 6.95 4.63 -24.80
N THR A 137 7.58 5.77 -25.06
CA THR A 137 7.18 6.71 -26.11
C THR A 137 8.29 6.83 -27.14
N TRP A 138 7.96 6.57 -28.40
CA TRP A 138 8.92 6.63 -29.51
C TRP A 138 8.84 8.02 -30.16
N HIS A 139 9.96 8.72 -30.18
CA HIS A 139 10.09 10.00 -30.87
C HIS A 139 10.93 9.80 -32.14
N PRO A 140 10.55 10.38 -33.28
CA PRO A 140 11.39 10.32 -34.47
C PRO A 140 12.73 11.01 -34.17
N ILE A 141 13.82 10.35 -34.53
CA ILE A 141 15.16 10.93 -34.52
C ILE A 141 15.59 11.11 -35.97
N GLY A 142 15.91 12.35 -36.36
CA GLY A 142 16.40 12.66 -37.70
C GLY A 142 17.78 12.03 -37.90
N VAL A 143 17.94 11.29 -39.00
CA VAL A 143 19.24 10.84 -39.51
C VAL A 143 19.79 11.93 -40.43
#